data_AF-A0A9E7EY09-F1
#
_entry.id   AF-A0A9E7EY09-F1
#
_cell.length_a   1.000
_cell.length_b   1.000
_cell.length_c   1.000
_cell.angle_alpha   90.00
_cell.angle_beta   90.00
_cell.angle_gamma   90.00
#
_symmetry.space_group_name_H-M   'P 1'
#
loop_
_entity.id
_entity.type
_entity.pdbx_description
1 polymer ?
#
loop_
_entity_poly.entity_id
_entity_poly.type
_entity_poly.pdbx_seq_one_letter_code
_entity_poly.pdbx_strand_id
1 'polypeptide(L)'
;MQVYVDGMTTASTFERRASIRDFYAIIYPSLRQLESNLVERARSKKGRAEAVVVRKRMEHLKKFFDRELDRDDECGICMEVCTKMVLPNCNHAMCIKCYRDWNVRSQSCPFCRGSIKRVRSRDLWVLTNKSDVVDTITLEMDNLRRFYSYIDSLPLIIPDTLFLVYYDYVV
;
A
#
# COMPACT_ATOMS: atom_id res chain seq x y z
N MET A 1 -2.05 -22.27 -19.61
CA MET A 1 -3.29 -22.60 -20.34
C MET A 1 -3.19 -21.86 -21.67
N GLN A 2 -2.84 -22.58 -22.74
CA GLN A 2 -2.75 -21.99 -24.08
C GLN A 2 -4.16 -21.87 -24.64
N VAL A 3 -4.53 -20.66 -25.02
CA VAL A 3 -5.69 -20.41 -25.88
C VAL A 3 -5.17 -19.52 -27.00
N TYR A 4 -4.93 -20.11 -28.17
CA TYR A 4 -4.66 -19.36 -29.39
C TYR A 4 -5.97 -19.16 -30.12
N VAL A 5 -6.31 -17.89 -30.34
CA VAL A 5 -7.22 -17.47 -31.39
C VAL A 5 -6.50 -16.32 -32.09
N ASP A 6 -6.11 -16.57 -33.34
CA ASP A 6 -5.18 -15.77 -34.14
C ASP A 6 -5.42 -14.27 -34.12
N GLY A 7 -4.33 -13.49 -34.00
CA GLY A 7 -4.35 -12.05 -34.29
C GLY A 7 -3.21 -11.27 -33.65
N MET A 8 -1.98 -11.54 -34.07
CA MET A 8 -0.75 -10.75 -33.83
C MET A 8 -0.67 -10.04 -32.46
N THR A 9 -0.26 -10.80 -31.45
CA THR A 9 0.38 -10.21 -30.27
C THR A 9 1.85 -10.62 -30.34
N THR A 10 2.76 -9.65 -30.30
CA THR A 10 4.20 -9.90 -30.14
C THR A 10 4.41 -10.63 -28.82
N ALA A 11 4.27 -11.96 -28.85
CA ALA A 11 4.47 -12.80 -27.69
C ALA A 11 5.93 -12.66 -27.29
N SER A 12 6.18 -12.16 -26.08
CA SER A 12 7.47 -12.30 -25.42
C SER A 12 7.91 -13.75 -25.59
N THR A 13 9.08 -13.97 -26.18
CA THR A 13 9.68 -15.30 -26.40
C THR A 13 9.95 -16.06 -25.11
N PHE A 14 9.77 -15.40 -23.96
CA PHE A 14 9.94 -15.94 -22.63
C PHE A 14 8.59 -16.07 -21.94
N GLU A 15 8.24 -17.30 -21.59
CA GLU A 15 7.08 -17.64 -20.78
C GLU A 15 7.50 -17.79 -19.32
N ARG A 16 6.57 -17.58 -18.37
CA ARG A 16 6.81 -17.80 -16.94
C ARG A 16 5.84 -18.83 -16.37
N ARG A 17 6.34 -19.71 -15.50
CA ARG A 17 5.56 -20.79 -14.91
C ARG A 17 5.05 -20.42 -13.53
N ALA A 18 3.74 -20.54 -13.31
CA ALA A 18 3.13 -20.46 -11.99
C ALA A 18 2.46 -21.80 -11.63
N SER A 19 2.34 -22.10 -10.35
CA SER A 19 1.51 -23.23 -9.93
C SER A 19 0.03 -22.92 -10.09
N ILE A 20 -0.82 -23.95 -10.16
CA ILE A 20 -2.28 -23.76 -10.16
C ILE A 20 -2.77 -23.06 -8.88
N ARG A 21 -2.11 -23.30 -7.75
CA ARG A 21 -2.40 -22.63 -6.48
C ARG A 21 -2.10 -21.14 -6.58
N ASP A 22 -0.94 -20.79 -7.11
CA ASP A 22 -0.53 -19.39 -7.31
C ASP A 22 -1.45 -18.65 -8.27
N PHE A 23 -1.93 -19.35 -9.30
CA PHE A 23 -2.91 -18.80 -10.21
C PHE A 23 -4.18 -18.34 -9.48
N TYR A 24 -4.77 -19.18 -8.64
CA TYR A 24 -6.00 -18.81 -7.92
C TYR A 24 -5.76 -17.93 -6.69
N ALA A 25 -4.61 -18.04 -6.03
CA ALA A 25 -4.31 -17.30 -4.80
C ALA A 25 -3.78 -15.89 -5.05
N ILE A 26 -3.07 -15.66 -6.17
CA ILE A 26 -2.33 -14.42 -6.42
C ILE A 26 -2.69 -13.84 -7.78
N ILE A 27 -2.53 -14.61 -8.86
CA ILE A 27 -2.60 -14.07 -10.23
C ILE A 27 -4.03 -13.65 -10.59
N TYR A 28 -4.99 -14.54 -10.46
CA TYR A 28 -6.39 -14.28 -10.81
C TYR A 28 -7.01 -13.15 -9.97
N PRO A 29 -6.87 -13.11 -8.63
CA PRO A 29 -7.34 -11.98 -7.83
C PRO A 29 -6.71 -10.65 -8.24
N SER A 30 -5.41 -10.63 -8.52
CA SER A 30 -4.70 -9.42 -8.96
C SER A 30 -5.25 -8.92 -10.30
N LEU A 31 -5.43 -9.81 -11.28
CA LEU A 31 -5.99 -9.45 -12.59
C LEU A 31 -7.41 -8.90 -12.48
N ARG A 32 -8.26 -9.51 -11.63
CA ARG A 32 -9.64 -9.04 -11.39
C ARG A 32 -9.68 -7.65 -10.78
N GLN A 33 -8.77 -7.35 -9.85
CA GLN A 33 -8.66 -6.02 -9.24
C GLN A 33 -8.25 -4.98 -10.29
N LEU A 34 -7.26 -5.30 -11.14
CA LEU A 34 -6.82 -4.40 -12.20
C LEU A 34 -7.94 -4.11 -13.22
N GLU A 35 -8.68 -5.14 -13.64
CA GLU A 35 -9.80 -4.99 -14.56
C GLU A 35 -10.90 -4.07 -13.98
N SER A 36 -11.26 -4.27 -12.71
CA SER A 36 -12.26 -3.43 -12.02
C SER A 36 -11.84 -1.95 -12.02
N ASN A 37 -10.58 -1.65 -11.69
CA ASN A 37 -10.06 -0.28 -11.65
C ASN A 37 -10.05 0.37 -13.04
N LEU A 38 -9.78 -0.40 -14.11
CA LEU A 38 -9.85 0.08 -15.49
C LEU A 38 -11.29 0.42 -15.90
N VAL A 39 -12.26 -0.41 -15.53
CA VAL A 39 -13.68 -0.17 -15.79
C VAL A 39 -14.18 1.08 -15.07
N GLU A 40 -13.79 1.29 -13.81
CA GLU A 40 -14.12 2.50 -13.05
C GLU A 40 -13.52 3.77 -13.69
N ARG A 41 -12.25 3.70 -14.11
CA ARG A 41 -11.58 4.82 -14.80
C ARG A 41 -12.18 5.10 -16.19
N ALA A 42 -12.63 4.09 -16.93
CA ALA A 42 -13.26 4.26 -18.24
C ALA A 42 -14.64 4.95 -18.17
N ARG A 43 -15.37 4.76 -17.07
CA ARG A 43 -16.65 5.46 -16.82
C ARG A 43 -16.46 6.95 -16.52
N SER A 44 -15.32 7.31 -15.94
CA SER A 44 -14.91 8.71 -15.73
C SER A 44 -14.19 9.25 -16.97
N LYS A 45 -14.93 9.94 -17.87
CA LYS A 45 -14.41 10.52 -19.13
C LYS A 45 -13.31 11.57 -18.94
N LYS A 46 -12.08 11.17 -18.59
CA LYS A 46 -10.90 12.05 -18.61
C LYS A 46 -9.66 11.26 -19.04
N GLY A 47 -9.70 10.76 -20.26
CA GLY A 47 -8.58 10.04 -20.87
C GLY A 47 -7.71 10.98 -21.70
N ARG A 48 -6.43 11.11 -21.30
CA ARG A 48 -5.20 11.31 -22.13
C ARG A 48 -4.17 12.29 -21.58
N ALA A 49 -4.48 13.09 -20.54
CA ALA A 49 -3.49 13.97 -19.90
C ALA A 49 -2.78 13.33 -18.68
N GLU A 50 -3.28 12.19 -18.19
CA GLU A 50 -2.92 11.63 -16.88
C GLU A 50 -1.45 11.18 -16.71
N ALA A 51 -0.78 10.61 -17.72
CA ALA A 51 0.56 10.03 -17.52
C ALA A 51 1.64 11.07 -17.14
N VAL A 52 1.58 12.27 -17.72
CA VAL A 52 2.50 13.39 -17.40
C VAL A 52 2.05 14.11 -16.13
N VAL A 53 0.74 14.17 -15.88
CA VAL A 53 0.15 14.76 -14.67
C VAL A 53 0.50 13.90 -13.43
N VAL A 54 0.54 12.57 -13.54
CA VAL A 54 0.87 11.65 -12.43
C VAL A 54 2.28 11.88 -11.87
N ARG A 55 3.30 12.06 -12.72
CA ARG A 55 4.67 12.40 -12.27
C ARG A 55 4.71 13.75 -11.54
N LYS A 56 4.05 14.78 -12.09
CA LYS A 56 4.03 16.12 -11.49
C LYS A 56 3.19 16.17 -10.21
N ARG A 57 2.14 15.33 -10.09
CA ARG A 57 1.34 15.15 -8.87
C ARG A 57 2.11 14.43 -7.78
N MET A 58 2.90 13.39 -8.08
CA MET A 58 3.70 12.67 -7.08
C MET A 58 4.68 13.59 -6.34
N GLU A 59 5.36 14.49 -7.07
CA GLU A 59 6.29 15.45 -6.47
C GLU A 59 5.57 16.51 -5.63
N HIS A 60 4.37 16.93 -6.05
CA HIS A 60 3.57 17.91 -5.33
C HIS A 60 2.89 17.31 -4.08
N LEU A 61 2.41 16.07 -4.17
CA LEU A 61 1.79 15.33 -3.07
C LEU A 61 2.86 15.01 -2.00
N LYS A 62 4.05 14.56 -2.42
CA LYS A 62 5.20 14.36 -1.52
C LYS A 62 5.59 15.66 -0.79
N LYS A 63 5.54 16.82 -1.46
CA LYS A 63 5.81 18.15 -0.87
C LYS A 63 4.66 18.73 -0.04
N PHE A 64 3.43 18.22 -0.19
CA PHE A 64 2.24 18.66 0.55
C PHE A 64 2.08 17.87 1.84
N PHE A 65 2.31 16.55 1.80
CA PHE A 65 2.41 15.72 3.01
C PHE A 65 3.56 16.19 3.91
N ASP A 66 4.71 16.59 3.36
CA ASP A 66 5.87 17.04 4.15
C ASP A 66 5.65 18.35 4.94
N ARG A 67 4.61 19.14 4.65
CA ARG A 67 4.46 20.52 5.18
C ARG A 67 3.30 20.76 6.13
N GLU A 68 2.31 19.86 6.21
CA GLU A 68 1.17 19.99 7.14
C GLU A 68 1.13 18.92 8.23
N LEU A 69 2.05 17.95 8.24
CA LEU A 69 2.03 16.82 9.17
C LEU A 69 2.66 17.11 10.54
N ASP A 70 3.37 18.21 10.75
CA ASP A 70 4.17 18.37 11.98
C ASP A 70 3.33 18.65 13.23
N ARG A 71 2.53 19.73 13.26
CA ARG A 71 1.91 20.16 14.54
C ARG A 71 0.75 19.30 15.02
N ASP A 72 -0.06 18.78 14.10
CA ASP A 72 -1.28 18.05 14.47
C ASP A 72 -1.01 16.58 14.77
N ASP A 73 0.12 16.00 14.35
CA ASP A 73 0.49 14.60 14.63
C ASP A 73 1.43 14.45 15.83
N GLU A 74 1.87 15.56 16.41
CA GLU A 74 2.66 15.58 17.63
C GLU A 74 1.83 15.20 18.87
N CYS A 75 2.47 14.47 19.78
CA CYS A 75 1.91 14.27 21.12
C CYS A 75 2.06 15.54 21.95
N GLY A 76 0.95 16.06 22.49
CA GLY A 76 0.95 17.24 23.39
C GLY A 76 1.66 17.06 24.75
N ILE A 77 2.40 15.96 24.96
CA ILE A 77 3.21 15.72 26.17
C ILE A 77 4.70 15.64 25.80
N CYS A 78 5.08 14.77 24.85
CA CYS A 78 6.48 14.61 24.46
C CYS A 78 6.90 15.43 23.23
N MET A 79 5.95 16.07 22.54
CA MET A 79 6.19 16.86 21.31
C MET A 79 6.81 16.07 20.14
N GLU A 80 6.65 14.76 20.14
CA GLU A 80 7.14 13.88 19.07
C GLU A 80 5.98 13.46 18.15
N VAL A 81 6.25 13.35 16.85
CA VAL A 81 5.32 12.79 15.85
C VAL A 81 5.04 11.34 16.19
N CYS A 82 3.76 10.99 16.37
CA CYS A 82 3.38 9.63 16.73
C CYS A 82 1.90 9.34 16.51
N THR A 83 1.58 8.06 16.39
CA THR A 83 0.19 7.60 16.50
C THR A 83 -0.32 7.87 17.92
N LYS A 84 -1.40 8.64 18.01
CA LYS A 84 -2.01 9.04 19.28
C LYS A 84 -3.08 8.04 19.71
N MET A 85 -3.20 7.88 21.02
CA MET A 85 -4.25 7.11 21.68
C MET A 85 -5.24 8.06 22.34
N VAL A 86 -6.53 7.84 22.12
CA VAL A 86 -7.62 8.65 22.66
C VAL A 86 -8.19 7.99 23.91
N LEU A 87 -8.34 8.78 24.98
CA LEU A 87 -9.00 8.35 26.21
C LEU A 87 -10.53 8.34 26.02
N PRO A 88 -11.22 7.22 26.35
CA PRO A 88 -12.66 7.08 26.09
C PRO A 88 -13.54 7.98 26.95
N ASN A 89 -13.05 8.43 28.11
CA ASN A 89 -13.85 9.22 29.05
C ASN A 89 -13.87 10.72 28.75
N CYS A 90 -12.91 11.21 27.96
CA CYS A 90 -12.70 12.66 27.77
C CYS A 90 -12.13 13.05 26.41
N ASN A 91 -11.98 12.10 25.49
CA ASN A 91 -11.53 12.27 24.11
C ASN A 91 -10.18 12.98 23.93
N HIS A 92 -9.38 13.09 24.99
CA HIS A 92 -8.03 13.65 24.92
C HIS A 92 -7.05 12.61 24.40
N ALA A 93 -6.09 13.06 23.61
CA ALA A 93 -5.18 12.20 22.86
C ALA A 93 -3.71 12.40 23.26
N MET A 94 -2.97 11.31 23.42
CA MET A 94 -1.52 11.32 23.66
C MET A 94 -0.89 10.03 23.14
N CYS A 95 0.43 9.97 22.97
CA CYS A 95 1.09 8.75 22.53
C CYS A 95 0.98 7.64 23.59
N ILE A 96 1.08 6.37 23.16
CA ILE A 96 0.97 5.23 24.07
C ILE A 96 2.05 5.22 25.17
N LYS A 97 3.25 5.75 24.88
CA LYS A 97 4.35 5.85 25.85
C LYS A 97 3.97 6.83 26.96
N CYS A 98 3.58 8.05 26.61
CA CYS A 98 3.14 9.07 27.56
C CYS A 98 1.93 8.62 28.37
N TYR A 99 0.96 7.92 27.76
CA TYR A 99 -0.15 7.34 28.51
C TYR A 99 0.34 6.35 29.57
N ARG A 100 1.21 5.39 29.20
CA ARG A 100 1.70 4.37 30.14
C ARG A 100 2.49 5.00 31.28
N ASP A 101 3.42 5.90 30.97
CA ASP A 101 4.27 6.56 31.96
C ASP A 101 3.43 7.41 32.93
N TRP A 102 2.43 8.13 32.40
CA TRP A 102 1.53 8.92 33.21
C TRP A 102 0.62 8.05 34.09
N ASN A 103 0.05 6.98 33.54
CA ASN A 103 -0.88 6.10 34.24
C ASN A 103 -0.24 5.39 35.45
N VAL A 104 1.07 5.17 35.43
CA VAL A 104 1.83 4.66 36.60
C VAL A 104 1.85 5.68 37.75
N ARG A 105 1.87 6.99 37.44
CA ARG A 105 1.97 8.07 38.43
C ARG A 105 0.61 8.62 38.87
N SER A 106 -0.34 8.72 37.95
CA SER A 106 -1.66 9.28 38.19
C SER A 106 -2.73 8.61 37.35
N GLN A 107 -3.85 8.29 37.99
CA GLN A 107 -5.05 7.75 37.35
C GLN A 107 -6.02 8.88 36.95
N SER A 108 -5.49 9.99 36.45
CA SER A 108 -6.24 11.12 35.89
C SER A 108 -5.76 11.47 34.49
N CYS A 109 -6.60 12.07 33.66
CA CYS A 109 -6.19 12.60 32.36
C CYS A 109 -5.20 13.76 32.56
N PRO A 110 -4.02 13.77 31.90
CA PRO A 110 -3.04 14.84 32.03
C PRO A 110 -3.54 16.21 31.52
N PHE A 111 -4.58 16.23 30.69
CA PHE A 111 -5.11 17.45 30.08
C PHE A 111 -6.27 18.05 30.88
N CYS A 112 -7.27 17.24 31.24
CA CYS A 112 -8.49 17.72 31.90
C CYS A 112 -8.68 17.23 33.34
N ARG A 113 -7.75 16.42 33.86
CA ARG A 113 -7.81 15.80 35.20
C ARG A 113 -8.99 14.86 35.44
N GLY A 114 -9.77 14.52 34.41
CA GLY A 114 -10.83 13.51 34.48
C GLY A 114 -10.30 12.13 34.87
N SER A 115 -11.09 11.33 35.59
CA SER A 115 -10.67 10.01 36.08
C SER A 115 -10.43 8.99 34.95
N ILE A 116 -9.32 8.24 35.04
CA ILE A 116 -9.00 7.12 34.13
C ILE A 116 -8.81 5.78 34.88
N LYS A 117 -9.19 5.68 36.16
CA LYS A 117 -9.00 4.51 37.04
C LYS A 117 -9.48 3.15 36.50
N ARG A 118 -10.35 3.14 35.50
CA ARG A 118 -10.92 1.91 34.90
C ARG A 118 -10.55 1.72 33.43
N VAL A 119 -9.72 2.61 32.86
CA VAL A 119 -9.29 2.55 31.47
C VAL A 119 -8.13 1.58 31.36
N ARG A 120 -8.30 0.50 30.61
CA ARG A 120 -7.25 -0.44 30.24
C ARG A 120 -6.72 -0.12 28.84
N SER A 121 -5.59 -0.72 28.45
CA SER A 121 -5.02 -0.52 27.11
C SER A 121 -5.96 -0.94 25.96
N ARG A 122 -6.91 -1.84 26.22
CA ARG A 122 -7.92 -2.27 25.23
C ARG A 122 -9.05 -1.26 25.04
N ASP A 123 -9.21 -0.33 25.97
CA ASP A 123 -10.25 0.70 25.95
C ASP A 123 -9.76 1.99 25.26
N LEU A 124 -8.47 2.02 24.89
CA LEU A 124 -7.86 3.13 24.16
C LEU A 124 -8.15 3.00 22.66
N TRP A 125 -8.46 4.14 22.05
CA TRP A 125 -8.73 4.21 20.62
C TRP A 125 -7.52 4.77 19.89
N VAL A 126 -7.13 4.14 18.79
CA VAL A 126 -6.06 4.65 17.93
C VAL A 126 -6.64 5.81 17.11
N LEU A 127 -6.04 7.00 17.23
CA LEU A 127 -6.38 8.13 16.39
C LEU A 127 -5.62 7.98 15.07
N THR A 128 -6.34 7.62 14.02
CA THR A 128 -5.80 7.56 12.65
C THR A 128 -5.55 8.97 12.15
N ASN A 129 -4.33 9.25 11.68
CA ASN A 129 -4.02 10.50 11.01
C ASN A 129 -4.28 10.40 9.50
N LYS A 130 -4.07 11.51 8.78
CA LYS A 130 -4.23 11.53 7.31
C LYS A 130 -3.15 10.72 6.59
N SER A 131 -1.99 10.49 7.20
CA SER A 131 -0.91 9.70 6.61
C SER A 131 -1.09 8.19 6.80
N ASP A 132 -1.93 7.76 7.75
CA ASP A 132 -2.33 6.37 7.97
C ASP A 132 -3.28 5.87 6.87
N VAL A 133 -3.93 6.78 6.15
CA VAL A 133 -4.84 6.46 5.04
C VAL A 133 -4.10 6.59 3.71
N VAL A 134 -3.84 5.46 3.07
CA VAL A 134 -3.26 5.44 1.72
C VAL A 134 -4.35 5.81 0.71
N ASP A 135 -4.10 6.80 -0.13
CA ASP A 135 -5.05 7.18 -1.19
C ASP A 135 -5.20 6.06 -2.22
N THR A 136 -6.37 5.99 -2.87
CA THR A 136 -6.72 4.93 -3.82
C THR A 136 -5.72 4.84 -4.97
N ILE A 137 -5.18 5.97 -5.45
CA ILE A 137 -4.23 5.98 -6.57
C ILE A 137 -2.92 5.33 -6.13
N THR A 138 -2.39 5.72 -4.96
CA THR A 138 -1.17 5.14 -4.40
C THR A 138 -1.33 3.64 -4.14
N LEU A 139 -2.48 3.21 -3.60
CA LEU A 139 -2.78 1.81 -3.36
C LEU A 139 -2.81 1.00 -4.68
N GLU A 140 -3.47 1.52 -5.71
CA GLU A 140 -3.53 0.90 -7.03
C GLU A 140 -2.14 0.75 -7.66
N MET A 141 -1.29 1.77 -7.55
CA MET A 141 0.09 1.73 -8.05
C MET A 141 0.95 0.71 -7.31
N ASP A 142 0.80 0.60 -5.99
CA ASP A 142 1.55 -0.38 -5.20
C ASP A 142 1.10 -1.81 -5.51
N ASN A 143 -0.21 -2.04 -5.67
CA ASN A 143 -0.75 -3.33 -6.09
C ASN A 143 -0.22 -3.76 -7.47
N LEU A 144 -0.20 -2.84 -8.44
CA LEU A 144 0.39 -3.07 -9.75
C LEU A 144 1.87 -3.45 -9.64
N ARG A 145 2.65 -2.68 -8.88
CA ARG A 145 4.09 -2.91 -8.69
C ARG A 145 4.34 -4.30 -8.08
N ARG A 146 3.59 -4.66 -7.04
CA ARG A 146 3.70 -5.98 -6.39
C ARG A 146 3.34 -7.11 -7.33
N PHE A 147 2.27 -6.94 -8.12
CA PHE A 147 1.86 -7.93 -9.11
C PHE A 147 2.95 -8.17 -10.16
N TYR A 148 3.49 -7.12 -10.78
CA TYR A 148 4.58 -7.28 -11.76
C TYR A 148 5.84 -7.88 -11.12
N SER A 149 6.20 -7.45 -9.90
CA SER A 149 7.33 -8.02 -9.17
C SER A 149 7.14 -9.52 -8.88
N TYR A 150 5.90 -9.92 -8.57
CA TYR A 150 5.55 -11.33 -8.40
C TYR A 150 5.70 -12.10 -9.72
N ILE A 151 5.13 -11.59 -10.81
CA ILE A 151 5.29 -12.18 -12.15
C ILE A 151 6.77 -12.31 -12.49
N ASP A 152 7.59 -11.30 -12.22
CA ASP A 152 9.02 -11.32 -12.49
C ASP A 152 9.82 -12.30 -11.62
N SER A 153 9.27 -12.71 -10.48
CA SER A 153 9.85 -13.75 -9.64
C SER A 153 9.51 -15.17 -10.09
N LEU A 154 8.54 -15.35 -11.00
CA LEU A 154 8.14 -16.67 -11.47
C LEU A 154 9.24 -17.29 -12.36
N PRO A 155 9.48 -18.61 -12.27
CA PRO A 155 10.45 -19.31 -13.11
C PRO A 155 10.23 -19.02 -14.60
N LEU A 156 11.28 -18.52 -15.26
CA LEU A 156 11.32 -18.36 -16.71
C LEU A 156 11.45 -19.73 -17.37
N ILE A 157 10.61 -19.98 -18.37
CA ILE A 157 10.74 -21.10 -19.28
C ILE A 157 11.69 -20.62 -20.38
N ILE A 158 12.90 -21.17 -20.41
CA ILE A 158 13.88 -20.93 -21.47
C ILE A 158 13.61 -21.99 -22.56
N PRO A 159 13.24 -21.60 -23.78
CA PRO A 159 13.05 -22.55 -24.87
C PRO A 159 14.36 -23.30 -25.19
N ASP A 160 14.30 -24.62 -25.34
CA ASP A 160 15.45 -25.46 -25.73
C ASP A 160 16.06 -25.06 -27.08
N THR A 161 15.31 -24.35 -27.91
CA THR A 161 15.79 -23.78 -29.18
C THR A 161 16.95 -22.80 -29.00
N LEU A 162 17.09 -22.14 -27.86
CA LEU A 162 18.25 -21.27 -27.57
C LEU A 162 19.54 -22.07 -27.33
N PHE A 163 19.42 -23.32 -26.85
CA PHE A 163 20.58 -24.21 -26.70
C PHE A 163 21.03 -24.81 -28.03
N LEU A 164 20.10 -25.12 -28.95
CA LEU A 164 20.44 -25.66 -30.27
C LEU A 164 21.22 -24.67 -31.14
N VAL A 165 20.84 -23.39 -31.12
CA VAL A 165 21.58 -22.34 -31.85
C VAL A 165 23.01 -22.22 -31.32
N TYR A 166 23.26 -22.44 -30.03
CA TYR A 166 24.63 -22.35 -29.49
C TYR A 166 25.51 -23.55 -29.90
N TYR A 167 24.93 -24.72 -30.16
CA TYR A 167 25.68 -25.90 -30.62
C TYR A 167 25.94 -25.90 -32.13
N ASP A 168 25.08 -25.28 -32.95
CA ASP A 168 25.29 -25.17 -34.41
C ASP A 168 26.36 -24.13 -34.80
N TYR A 169 26.79 -23.25 -33.89
CA TYR A 169 27.90 -22.31 -34.11
C TYR A 169 29.27 -22.80 -33.63
N VAL A 170 29.34 -24.00 -33.04
CA VAL A 170 30.58 -24.60 -32.50
C VAL A 170 30.91 -25.95 -33.16
N VAL A 171 30.36 -26.20 -34.36
CA VAL A 171 30.73 -27.33 -35.23
C VAL A 171 31.32 -26.81 -36.54
#